data_AF-A0A1B6AQK4-F1
#
_entry.id   AF-A0A1B6AQK4-F1
#
_cell.length_a   1.000
_cell.length_b   1.000
_cell.length_c   1.000
_cell.angle_alpha   90.00
_cell.angle_beta   90.00
_cell.angle_gamma   90.00
#
_symmetry.space_group_name_H-M   'P 1'
#
loop_
_entity.id
_entity.type
_entity.pdbx_description
1 polymer ?
#
loop_
_entity_poly.entity_id
_entity_poly.type
_entity_poly.pdbx_seq_one_letter_code
_entity_poly.pdbx_strand_id
1 'polypeptide(L)' 'MNRTEALDIVKESIARVIPDADFATLGPDDAFRDALEMDSLDFLSFIETLSERTGIRIDDEDTPRLTTLSGCVDFLVAHP' A
#
# COMPACT_ATOMS: atom_id res chain seq x y z
N MET A 1 -14.75 3.75 3.21
CA MET A 1 -14.14 2.42 2.97
C MET A 1 -13.98 1.67 4.30
N ASN A 2 -14.20 0.36 4.40
CA ASN A 2 -13.89 -0.41 5.62
C ASN A 2 -12.44 -0.92 5.63
N ARG A 3 -11.88 -1.27 6.80
CA ARG A 3 -10.51 -1.79 6.92
C ARG A 3 -10.24 -3.01 6.02
N THR A 4 -11.20 -3.93 5.93
CA THR A 4 -11.06 -5.13 5.10
C THR A 4 -10.98 -4.79 3.61
N GLU A 5 -11.82 -3.87 3.14
CA GLU A 5 -11.78 -3.39 1.76
C GLU A 5 -10.46 -2.65 1.48
N ALA A 6 -10.03 -1.79 2.41
CA ALA A 6 -8.77 -1.06 2.29
C ALA A 6 -7.58 -2.00 2.16
N LEU A 7 -7.55 -3.06 3.00
CA LEU A 7 -6.49 -4.05 2.96
C LEU A 7 -6.48 -4.83 1.64
N ASP A 8 -7.65 -5.17 1.11
CA ASP A 8 -7.79 -5.85 -0.17
C ASP A 8 -7.25 -5.00 -1.32
N ILE A 9 -7.66 -3.72 -1.40
CA ILE A 9 -7.15 -2.79 -2.42
C ILE A 9 -5.64 -2.61 -2.32
N VAL A 10 -5.09 -2.49 -1.10
CA VAL A 10 -3.64 -2.35 -0.91
C VAL A 10 -2.91 -3.59 -1.42
N LYS A 11 -3.35 -4.79 -1.03
CA LYS A 11 -2.75 -6.05 -1.49
C LYS A 11 -2.84 -6.20 -3.00
N GLU A 12 -3.98 -5.91 -3.60
CA GLU A 12 -4.14 -5.95 -5.06
C GLU A 12 -3.24 -4.93 -5.77
N SER A 13 -3.07 -3.74 -5.19
CA SER A 13 -2.20 -2.69 -5.75
C SER A 13 -0.74 -3.12 -5.68
N ILE A 14 -0.31 -3.73 -4.58
CA ILE A 14 1.04 -4.30 -4.45
C ILE A 14 1.24 -5.47 -5.41
N ALA A 15 0.28 -6.41 -5.49
CA ALA A 15 0.37 -7.57 -6.37
C ALA A 15 0.47 -7.20 -7.86
N ARG A 16 0.04 -5.98 -8.23
CA ARG A 16 0.19 -5.47 -9.59
C ARG A 16 1.61 -5.03 -9.92
N VAL A 17 2.34 -4.56 -8.91
CA VAL A 17 3.73 -4.12 -9.05
C VAL A 17 4.67 -5.28 -8.80
N ILE A 18 4.45 -6.00 -7.70
CA ILE A 18 5.22 -7.16 -7.26
C ILE A 18 4.27 -8.37 -7.23
N PRO A 19 4.12 -9.09 -8.35
CA PRO A 19 3.24 -10.27 -8.42
C PRO A 19 3.72 -11.44 -7.54
N ASP A 20 4.99 -11.44 -7.13
CA ASP A 20 5.60 -12.44 -6.23
C ASP A 20 5.52 -12.03 -4.74
N ALA A 21 4.79 -10.96 -4.42
CA ALA A 21 4.70 -10.45 -3.05
C ALA A 21 4.05 -11.47 -2.09
N ASP A 22 4.79 -11.87 -1.06
CA ASP A 22 4.27 -12.78 -0.04
C ASP A 22 3.55 -12.00 1.08
N PHE A 23 2.23 -11.93 0.96
CA PHE A 23 1.39 -11.28 1.98
C PHE A 23 1.08 -12.19 3.19
N ALA A 24 1.52 -13.44 3.18
CA ALA A 24 1.27 -14.37 4.28
C ALA A 24 2.29 -14.17 5.41
N THR A 25 3.51 -13.76 5.08
CA THR A 25 4.56 -13.40 6.03
C THR A 25 4.56 -11.92 6.41
N LEU A 26 3.94 -11.07 5.57
CA LEU A 26 3.85 -9.62 5.79
C LEU A 26 2.92 -9.27 6.97
N GLY A 27 3.50 -8.78 8.06
CA GLY A 27 2.76 -8.23 9.18
C GLY A 27 2.09 -6.89 8.87
N PRO A 28 1.14 -6.46 9.72
CA PRO A 28 0.43 -5.18 9.52
C PRO A 28 1.37 -3.97 9.61
N ASP A 29 2.42 -4.05 10.42
CA ASP A 29 3.39 -2.97 10.66
C ASP A 29 4.73 -3.21 9.94
N ASP A 30 4.81 -4.25 9.10
CA ASP A 30 6.02 -4.54 8.33
C ASP A 30 6.15 -3.59 7.14
N ALA A 31 7.38 -3.11 6.93
CA ALA A 31 7.69 -2.21 5.83
C ALA A 31 7.77 -3.00 4.51
N PHE A 32 7.02 -2.58 3.50
CA PHE A 32 7.00 -3.25 2.18
C PHE A 32 8.39 -3.34 1.54
N ARG A 33 9.24 -2.34 1.76
CA ARG A 33 10.62 -2.34 1.24
C ARG A 33 11.46 -3.48 1.79
N ASP A 34 11.25 -3.86 3.05
CA ASP A 34 12.03 -4.91 3.71
C ASP A 34 11.38 -6.27 3.50
N ALA A 35 10.05 -6.35 3.70
CA ALA A 35 9.32 -7.60 3.62
C ALA A 35 9.03 -8.10 2.20
N LEU A 36 8.88 -7.19 1.23
CA LEU A 36 8.60 -7.52 -0.17
C LEU A 36 9.75 -7.14 -1.10
N GLU A 37 10.90 -6.76 -0.54
CA GLU A 37 12.07 -6.27 -1.29
C GLU A 37 11.71 -5.15 -2.29
N MET A 38 10.73 -4.32 -1.94
CA MET A 38 10.18 -3.29 -2.83
C MET A 38 11.19 -2.16 -3.09
N ASP A 39 11.56 -1.98 -4.35
CA ASP A 39 12.45 -0.91 -4.79
C ASP A 39 11.76 0.46 -4.81
N SER A 40 12.53 1.53 -5.06
CA SER A 40 12.00 2.90 -5.13
C SER A 40 11.01 3.11 -6.28
N LEU A 41 11.26 2.47 -7.43
CA LEU A 41 10.40 2.55 -8.59
C LEU A 41 9.09 1.78 -8.37
N ASP A 42 9.16 0.59 -7.80
CA ASP A 42 7.98 -0.22 -7.47
C ASP A 42 7.07 0.51 -6.48
N PHE A 43 7.69 1.11 -5.45
CA PHE A 43 6.94 1.90 -4.48
C PHE A 43 6.21 3.08 -5.14
N LEU A 44 6.84 3.80 -6.06
CA LEU A 44 6.19 4.91 -6.77
C LEU A 44 5.01 4.41 -7.61
N SER A 45 5.18 3.33 -8.37
CA SER A 45 4.09 2.72 -9.16
C SER A 45 2.96 2.17 -8.29
N PHE A 46 3.28 1.66 -7.09
CA PHE A 46 2.28 1.25 -6.10
C PHE A 46 1.45 2.45 -5.63
N ILE A 47 2.09 3.57 -5.28
CA ILE A 47 1.42 4.78 -4.83
C ILE A 47 0.53 5.36 -5.93
N GLU A 48 1.01 5.43 -7.17
CA GLU A 48 0.21 5.85 -8.33
C GLU A 48 -1.02 4.95 -8.51
N THR A 49 -0.81 3.63 -8.52
CA THR A 49 -1.90 2.65 -8.65
C THR A 49 -2.92 2.77 -7.52
N LEU A 50 -2.45 2.95 -6.29
CA LEU A 50 -3.31 3.09 -5.11
C LEU A 50 -4.14 4.38 -5.19
N SER A 51 -3.50 5.50 -5.54
CA SER A 51 -4.13 6.80 -5.76
C SER A 51 -5.20 6.72 -6.86
N GLU A 52 -4.88 6.12 -8.01
CA GLU A 52 -5.83 5.97 -9.13
C GLU A 52 -7.02 5.08 -8.77
N ARG A 53 -6.80 3.98 -8.04
CA ARG A 53 -7.87 3.05 -7.64
C ARG A 53 -8.81 3.63 -6.60
N THR A 54 -8.26 4.39 -5.65
CA THR A 54 -9.02 4.95 -4.54
C THR A 54 -9.55 6.35 -4.83
N GLY A 55 -8.97 7.02 -5.83
CA GLY A 55 -9.24 8.43 -6.14
C GLY A 55 -8.65 9.39 -5.11
N ILE A 56 -7.88 8.90 -4.13
CA ILE A 56 -7.31 9.70 -3.06
C ILE A 56 -5.98 10.26 -3.52
N ARG A 57 -5.82 11.58 -3.40
CA ARG A 57 -4.56 12.23 -3.68
C ARG A 57 -3.56 11.88 -2.59
N ILE A 58 -2.46 11.24 -2.98
CA ILE A 58 -1.31 10.94 -2.12
C ILE A 58 -0.20 11.92 -2.48
N ASP A 59 0.19 12.77 -1.52
CA ASP A 59 1.33 13.67 -1.68
C ASP A 59 2.60 13.05 -1.05
N ASP A 60 3.77 13.61 -1.36
CA ASP A 60 5.08 13.04 -0.97
C ASP A 60 5.21 12.87 0.56
N GLU A 61 4.58 13.77 1.33
CA GLU A 61 4.55 13.74 2.79
C GLU A 61 3.76 12.56 3.37
N ASP A 62 2.81 12.00 2.61
CA ASP A 62 2.01 10.84 3.03
C ASP A 62 2.69 9.52 2.69
N THR A 63 3.57 9.51 1.69
CA THR A 63 4.30 8.31 1.26
C THR A 63 4.98 7.53 2.39
N PRO A 64 5.69 8.14 3.38
CA PRO A 64 6.27 7.38 4.48
C PRO A 64 5.23 6.65 5.35
N ARG A 65 3.98 7.14 5.40
CA ARG A 65 2.87 6.49 6.12
C ARG A 65 2.28 5.31 5.34
N LEU A 66 2.52 5.25 4.03
CA LEU A 66 2.02 4.22 3.12
C LEU A 66 3.04 3.09 2.88
N THR A 67 3.98 2.94 3.81
CA THR A 67 5.03 1.91 3.74
C THR A 67 4.65 0.60 4.41
N THR A 68 3.52 0.55 5.12
CA THR A 68 3.03 -0.61 5.87
C THR A 68 1.54 -0.85 5.56
N LEU A 69 1.06 -2.09 5.74
CA LEU A 69 -0.36 -2.41 5.53
C LEU A 69 -1.27 -1.58 6.45
N SER A 70 -0.88 -1.47 7.73
CA SER A 70 -1.62 -0.72 8.75
C SER A 70 -1.69 0.75 8.39
N GLY A 71 -0.58 1.33 7.95
CA GLY A 71 -0.51 2.74 7.54
C GLY A 71 -1.35 3.04 6.30
N CYS A 72 -1.31 2.17 5.28
CA CYS A 72 -2.18 2.30 4.11
C CYS A 72 -3.66 2.17 4.50
N VAL A 73 -4.01 1.15 5.28
CA VAL A 73 -5.40 0.93 5.70
C VAL A 73 -5.92 2.10 6.54
N ASP A 74 -5.12 2.61 7.48
CA ASP A 74 -5.49 3.76 8.30
C ASP A 74 -5.70 5.01 7.44
N PHE A 75 -4.81 5.25 6.47
CA PHE A 75 -4.92 6.36 5.54
C PHE A 75 -6.20 6.30 4.69
N LEU A 76 -6.51 5.13 4.13
CA LEU A 76 -7.70 4.90 3.30
C LEU A 76 -9.00 4.95 4.11
N VAL A 77 -8.99 4.52 5.37
CA VAL A 77 -10.15 4.62 6.24
C VAL A 77 -10.37 6.06 6.71
N ALA A 78 -9.30 6.82 6.90
CA ALA A 78 -9.36 8.24 7.25
C ALA A 78 -9.84 9.13 6.08
N HIS A 79 -9.66 8.68 4.83
CA HIS A 79 -10.04 9.41 3.61
C HIS A 79 -11.07 8.60 2.79
N PRO A 80 -12.38 8.75 3.07
CA PRO A 80 -13.45 7.98 2.42
C PRO A 80 -13.83 8.49 1.02
#